data_AF-A0A3D2Z0R1-F1
#
_entry.id   AF-A0A3D2Z0R1-F1
#
_cell.length_a   1.000
_cell.length_b   1.000
_cell.length_c   1.000
_cell.angle_alpha   90.00
_cell.angle_beta   90.00
_cell.angle_gamma   90.00
#
_symmetry.space_group_name_H-M   'P 1'
#
loop_
_entity.id
_entity.type
_entity.pdbx_description
1 polymer ?
#
loop_
_entity_poly.entity_id
_entity_poly.type
_entity_poly.pdbx_seq_one_letter_code
_entity_poly.pdbx_strand_id
1 'polypeptide(L)'
;LVDAEDGAITAMLDFSEGHYGMLVFDLAILLGPWAWNREGEGLDIDRCRQLLTTYQQRRPICAMDRALLPHALLLYFATDATGYLLPKLRESTLESLSQCNMYTGFYTLRENRSWMGELASLIDPASVGLS
;
A
#
# COMPACT_ATOMS: atom_id res chain seq x y z
N LEU A 1 7.22 -15.77 -6.79
CA LEU A 1 6.92 -17.17 -7.13
C LEU A 1 6.52 -17.88 -5.85
N VAL A 2 5.40 -18.60 -5.91
CA VAL A 2 4.95 -19.47 -4.85
C VAL A 2 5.31 -20.89 -5.30
N ASP A 3 5.91 -21.68 -4.42
CA ASP A 3 6.08 -23.10 -4.68
C ASP A 3 4.70 -23.72 -4.92
N ALA A 4 4.56 -24.48 -6.01
CA ALA A 4 3.30 -25.08 -6.37
C ALA A 4 2.90 -26.22 -5.42
N GLU A 5 3.86 -26.79 -4.69
CA GLU A 5 3.62 -27.98 -3.86
C GLU A 5 3.24 -27.64 -2.41
N ASP A 6 3.87 -26.66 -1.79
CA ASP A 6 3.66 -26.34 -0.37
C ASP A 6 3.15 -24.91 -0.11
N GLY A 7 2.99 -24.09 -1.15
CA GLY A 7 2.50 -22.72 -1.02
C GLY A 7 3.52 -21.75 -0.42
N ALA A 8 4.79 -22.15 -0.27
CA ALA A 8 5.84 -21.29 0.24
C ALA A 8 6.22 -20.19 -0.77
N ILE A 9 6.47 -18.96 -0.28
CA ILE A 9 7.05 -17.92 -1.13
C ILE A 9 8.52 -18.26 -1.36
N THR A 10 8.88 -18.59 -2.61
CA THR A 10 10.23 -19.06 -2.97
C THR A 10 11.11 -17.97 -3.55
N ALA A 11 10.52 -16.94 -4.17
CA ALA A 11 11.27 -15.82 -4.72
C ALA A 11 10.41 -14.56 -4.87
N MET A 12 11.05 -13.41 -4.67
CA MET A 12 10.58 -12.11 -5.16
C MET A 12 11.20 -11.86 -6.53
N LEU A 13 10.44 -11.30 -7.47
CA LEU A 13 10.85 -11.04 -8.85
C LEU A 13 10.54 -9.59 -9.21
N ASP A 14 10.92 -9.18 -10.42
CA ASP A 14 10.61 -7.87 -10.99
C ASP A 14 11.25 -6.69 -10.24
N PHE A 15 12.58 -6.71 -10.18
CA PHE A 15 13.39 -5.67 -9.53
C PHE A 15 13.77 -4.51 -10.48
N SER A 16 13.08 -4.32 -11.62
CA SER A 16 13.43 -3.24 -12.56
C SER A 16 13.31 -1.86 -11.91
N GLU A 17 12.38 -1.72 -10.96
CA GLU A 17 12.17 -0.51 -10.15
C GLU A 17 12.88 -0.57 -8.78
N GLY A 18 13.68 -1.61 -8.52
CA GLY A 18 14.39 -1.79 -7.26
C GLY A 18 15.56 -0.82 -7.13
N HIS A 19 15.48 0.12 -6.19
CA HIS A 19 16.54 1.09 -5.92
C HIS A 19 16.59 1.48 -4.43
N TYR A 20 17.65 2.18 -4.03
CA TYR A 20 17.75 2.70 -2.66
C TYR A 20 16.73 3.83 -2.45
N GLY A 21 15.82 3.65 -1.50
CA GLY A 21 14.72 4.56 -1.24
C GLY A 21 14.34 4.64 0.24
N MET A 22 13.27 5.40 0.50
CA MET A 22 12.69 5.47 1.85
C MET A 22 11.77 4.27 2.08
N LEU A 23 11.98 3.58 3.20
CA LEU A 23 11.17 2.42 3.62
C LEU A 23 9.66 2.69 3.54
N VAL A 24 9.23 3.89 3.92
CA VAL A 24 7.81 4.27 3.92
C VAL A 24 7.16 4.13 2.54
N PHE A 25 7.91 4.34 1.45
CA PHE A 25 7.41 4.15 0.09
C PHE A 25 7.31 2.67 -0.29
N ASP A 26 8.29 1.85 0.08
CA ASP A 26 8.22 0.40 -0.12
C ASP A 26 7.01 -0.20 0.58
N LEU A 27 6.75 0.24 1.83
CA LEU A 27 5.57 -0.19 2.60
C LEU A 27 4.26 0.30 1.96
N ALA A 28 4.21 1.54 1.45
CA ALA A 28 3.05 2.06 0.76
C ALA A 28 2.72 1.29 -0.53
N ILE A 29 3.74 1.01 -1.34
CA ILE A 29 3.62 0.24 -2.59
C ILE A 29 3.15 -1.19 -2.31
N LEU A 30 3.60 -1.79 -1.20
CA LEU A 30 3.15 -3.13 -0.82
C LEU A 30 1.72 -3.13 -0.27
N LEU A 31 1.38 -2.18 0.60
CA LEU A 31 0.06 -2.09 1.23
C LEU A 31 -1.04 -1.75 0.23
N GLY A 32 -0.77 -0.84 -0.71
CA GLY A 32 -1.74 -0.36 -1.70
C GLY A 32 -2.53 -1.49 -2.36
N PRO A 33 -1.92 -2.35 -3.19
CA PRO A 33 -2.61 -3.45 -3.84
C PRO A 33 -3.00 -4.60 -2.90
N TRP A 34 -2.26 -4.84 -1.81
CA TRP A 34 -2.51 -5.97 -0.89
C TRP A 34 -3.73 -5.76 0.01
N ALA A 35 -3.81 -4.57 0.61
CA ALA A 35 -4.83 -4.23 1.58
C ALA A 35 -6.02 -3.50 0.95
N TRP A 36 -5.97 -3.13 -0.34
CA TRP A 36 -7.14 -2.59 -1.01
C TRP A 36 -8.24 -3.63 -1.11
N ASN A 37 -9.39 -3.33 -0.50
CA ASN A 37 -10.57 -4.15 -0.66
C ASN A 37 -11.19 -3.83 -2.03
N ARG A 38 -11.32 -4.87 -2.88
CA ARG A 38 -11.93 -4.72 -4.22
C ARG A 38 -13.46 -4.74 -4.17
N GLU A 39 -14.03 -5.26 -3.10
CA GLU A 39 -15.48 -5.39 -2.89
C GLU A 39 -16.03 -4.31 -1.93
N GLY A 40 -15.20 -3.82 -1.02
CA GLY A 40 -15.49 -2.70 -0.13
C GLY A 40 -14.63 -1.51 -0.51
N GLU A 41 -15.22 -0.33 -0.67
CA GLU A 41 -14.53 0.89 -1.10
C GLU A 41 -13.58 1.42 -0.01
N GLY A 42 -12.38 0.84 0.11
CA GLY A 42 -11.37 1.30 1.06
C GLY A 42 -10.26 0.30 1.40
N LEU A 43 -9.47 0.68 2.40
CA LEU A 43 -8.40 -0.16 2.94
C LEU A 43 -8.95 -1.18 3.95
N ASP A 44 -8.52 -2.42 3.81
CA ASP A 44 -8.66 -3.47 4.81
C ASP A 44 -7.60 -3.26 5.91
N ILE A 45 -8.03 -2.66 7.02
CA ILE A 45 -7.17 -2.33 8.15
C ILE A 45 -6.58 -3.59 8.82
N ASP A 46 -7.27 -4.72 8.78
CA ASP A 46 -6.78 -5.96 9.38
C ASP A 46 -5.63 -6.54 8.55
N ARG A 47 -5.72 -6.47 7.21
CA ARG A 47 -4.59 -6.80 6.32
C ARG A 47 -3.40 -5.86 6.52
N CYS A 48 -3.65 -4.56 6.65
CA CYS A 48 -2.61 -3.59 6.98
C CYS A 48 -1.90 -4.00 8.28
N ARG A 49 -2.65 -4.32 9.33
CA ARG A 49 -2.11 -4.73 10.63
C ARG A 49 -1.25 -5.98 10.50
N GLN A 50 -1.78 -7.02 9.86
CA GLN A 50 -1.06 -8.29 9.68
C GLN A 50 0.30 -8.09 9.01
N LEU A 51 0.33 -7.32 7.91
CA LEU A 51 1.56 -7.05 7.18
C LEU A 51 2.55 -6.26 8.02
N LEU A 52 2.10 -5.16 8.64
CA LEU A 52 2.99 -4.26 9.38
C LEU A 52 3.54 -4.92 10.65
N THR A 53 2.72 -5.67 11.39
CA THR A 53 3.18 -6.45 12.54
C THR A 53 4.21 -7.50 12.13
N THR A 54 3.97 -8.23 11.03
CA THR A 54 4.91 -9.23 10.52
C THR A 54 6.23 -8.59 10.07
N TYR A 55 6.15 -7.46 9.36
CA TYR A 55 7.34 -6.74 8.90
C TYR A 55 8.18 -6.22 10.06
N GLN A 56 7.53 -5.67 11.10
CA GLN A 56 8.21 -5.09 12.26
C GLN A 56 9.03 -6.12 13.06
N GLN A 57 8.66 -7.41 13.02
CA GLN A 57 9.45 -8.50 13.60
C GLN A 57 10.82 -8.68 12.92
N ARG A 58 10.98 -8.21 11.68
CA ARG A 58 12.21 -8.32 10.89
C ARG A 58 12.99 -7.01 10.85
N ARG A 59 12.29 -5.88 10.70
CA ARG A 59 12.88 -4.54 10.68
C ARG A 59 12.00 -3.56 11.46
N PRO A 60 12.52 -2.94 12.53
CA PRO A 60 11.77 -1.93 13.27
C PRO A 60 11.31 -0.79 12.35
N ILE A 61 10.01 -0.47 12.40
CA ILE A 61 9.45 0.70 11.73
C ILE A 61 9.53 1.86 12.72
N CYS A 62 10.27 2.91 12.37
CA CYS A 62 10.50 4.02 13.30
C CYS A 62 9.28 4.95 13.39
N ALA A 63 9.23 5.79 14.43
CA ALA A 63 8.11 6.70 14.66
C ALA A 63 7.81 7.62 13.46
N MET A 64 8.86 8.08 12.76
CA MET A 64 8.73 8.93 11.58
C MET A 64 8.07 8.18 10.42
N ASP A 65 8.53 6.96 10.10
CA ASP A 65 7.95 6.15 9.02
C ASP A 65 6.48 5.84 9.30
N ARG A 66 6.11 5.53 10.55
CA ARG A 66 4.71 5.31 10.95
C ARG A 66 3.83 6.53 10.70
N ALA A 67 4.32 7.71 11.09
CA ALA A 67 3.58 8.96 10.92
C ALA A 67 3.42 9.33 9.44
N LEU A 68 4.42 9.01 8.61
CA LEU A 68 4.41 9.30 7.18
C LEU A 68 3.68 8.25 6.34
N LEU A 69 3.51 7.03 6.84
CA LEU A 69 2.94 5.92 6.07
C LEU A 69 1.56 6.22 5.46
N PRO A 70 0.60 6.82 6.19
CA PRO A 70 -0.68 7.19 5.56
C PRO A 70 -0.52 8.19 4.41
N HIS A 71 0.41 9.13 4.54
CA HIS A 71 0.66 10.12 3.49
C HIS A 71 1.36 9.49 2.28
N ALA A 72 2.33 8.60 2.51
CA ALA A 72 3.01 7.86 1.46
C ALA A 72 2.04 6.96 0.69
N LEU A 73 1.09 6.33 1.38
CA LEU A 73 0.05 5.52 0.75
C LEU A 73 -0.86 6.35 -0.15
N LEU A 74 -1.33 7.52 0.33
CA LEU A 74 -2.12 8.42 -0.49
C LEU A 74 -1.34 8.91 -1.72
N LEU A 75 -0.05 9.22 -1.55
CA LEU A 75 0.82 9.63 -2.65
C LEU A 75 1.06 8.49 -3.65
N TYR A 76 1.18 7.24 -3.18
CA TYR A 76 1.26 6.06 -4.04
C TYR A 76 0.04 5.95 -4.95
N PHE A 77 -1.18 5.97 -4.38
CA PHE A 77 -2.41 5.90 -5.18
C PHE A 77 -2.50 7.04 -6.22
N ALA A 78 -2.12 8.26 -5.84
CA ALA A 78 -2.09 9.39 -6.77
C ALA A 78 -1.08 9.17 -7.91
N THR A 79 0.13 8.73 -7.58
CA THR A 79 1.22 8.56 -8.54
C THR A 79 0.91 7.39 -9.49
N ASP A 80 0.46 6.26 -8.97
CA ASP A 80 0.11 5.09 -9.78
C ASP A 80 -1.08 5.38 -10.71
N ALA A 81 -2.09 6.10 -10.21
CA ALA A 81 -3.20 6.59 -11.04
C ALA A 81 -2.69 7.46 -12.19
N THR A 82 -1.77 8.39 -11.94
CA THR A 82 -1.20 9.22 -13.02
C THR A 82 -0.40 8.42 -14.04
N GLY A 83 0.36 7.42 -13.61
CA GLY A 83 1.11 6.51 -14.49
C GLY A 83 0.18 5.73 -15.42
N TYR A 84 -0.98 5.29 -14.92
CA TYR A 84 -2.00 4.61 -15.73
C TYR A 84 -2.74 5.56 -16.68
N LEU A 85 -3.10 6.75 -16.21
CA LEU A 85 -3.96 7.68 -16.96
C LEU A 85 -3.22 8.46 -18.05
N LEU A 86 -1.99 8.92 -17.79
CA LEU A 86 -1.26 9.80 -18.72
C LEU A 86 -1.05 9.19 -20.12
N PRO A 87 -0.65 7.90 -20.27
CA PRO A 87 -0.56 7.27 -21.59
C PRO A 87 -1.92 7.21 -22.28
N LYS A 88 -2.98 6.86 -21.55
CA LYS A 88 -4.34 6.67 -22.10
C LYS A 88 -5.02 7.97 -22.51
N LEU A 89 -4.72 9.08 -21.84
CA LEU A 89 -5.17 10.41 -22.24
C LEU A 89 -4.64 10.82 -23.63
N ARG A 90 -3.50 10.29 -24.06
CA ARG A 90 -2.95 10.53 -25.40
C ARG A 90 -3.67 9.73 -26.48
N GLU A 91 -4.34 8.64 -26.11
CA GLU A 91 -4.97 7.68 -27.01
C GLU A 91 -6.50 7.80 -27.09
N SER A 92 -7.10 8.68 -26.26
CA SER A 92 -8.51 9.12 -26.28
C SER A 92 -9.56 8.02 -26.08
N THR A 93 -10.07 7.91 -24.83
CA THR A 93 -11.50 7.69 -24.50
C THR A 93 -11.70 7.88 -23.00
N LEU A 94 -12.78 8.60 -22.62
CA LEU A 94 -13.18 8.83 -21.21
C LEU A 94 -13.42 7.53 -20.42
N GLU A 95 -13.73 6.42 -21.09
CA GLU A 95 -13.90 5.09 -20.47
C GLU A 95 -12.66 4.65 -19.68
N SER A 96 -11.46 5.07 -20.12
CA SER A 96 -10.18 4.77 -19.48
C SER A 96 -10.09 5.19 -18.02
N LEU A 97 -10.79 6.28 -17.64
CA LEU A 97 -10.78 6.82 -16.28
C LEU A 97 -11.56 5.93 -15.31
N SER A 98 -12.71 5.41 -15.75
CA SER A 98 -13.60 4.58 -14.93
C SER A 98 -12.98 3.23 -14.54
N GLN A 99 -11.96 2.78 -15.28
CA GLN A 99 -11.27 1.51 -15.04
C GLN A 99 -10.01 1.65 -14.18
N CYS A 100 -9.63 2.87 -13.78
CA CYS A 100 -8.45 3.10 -12.98
C CYS A 100 -8.76 2.91 -11.49
N ASN A 101 -8.60 1.69 -10.99
CA ASN A 101 -8.82 1.38 -9.57
C ASN A 101 -7.98 2.27 -8.62
N MET A 102 -6.79 2.69 -9.05
CA MET A 102 -5.94 3.57 -8.25
C MET A 102 -6.47 5.00 -8.18
N TYR A 103 -7.09 5.48 -9.25
CA TYR A 103 -7.77 6.77 -9.26
C TYR A 103 -8.96 6.74 -8.29
N THR A 104 -9.82 5.72 -8.40
CA THR A 104 -10.92 5.51 -7.45
C THR A 104 -10.40 5.44 -6.02
N GLY A 105 -9.36 4.64 -5.77
CA GLY A 105 -8.80 4.49 -4.43
C GLY A 105 -8.21 5.76 -3.86
N PHE A 106 -7.54 6.58 -4.68
CA PHE A 106 -7.08 7.91 -4.28
C PHE A 106 -8.23 8.79 -3.79
N TYR A 107 -9.33 8.87 -4.53
CA TYR A 107 -10.48 9.70 -4.15
C TYR A 107 -11.17 9.17 -2.90
N THR A 108 -11.44 7.87 -2.83
CA THR A 108 -12.03 7.22 -1.65
C THR A 108 -11.23 7.51 -0.38
N LEU A 109 -9.91 7.33 -0.43
CA LEU A 109 -9.02 7.58 0.72
C LEU A 109 -8.83 9.07 1.04
N ARG A 110 -8.94 9.93 0.02
CA ARG A 110 -8.83 11.38 0.21
C ARG A 110 -10.07 11.94 0.90
N GLU A 111 -11.25 11.46 0.54
CA GLU A 111 -12.55 11.92 1.03
C GLU A 111 -12.81 11.46 2.46
N ASN A 112 -12.50 10.20 2.76
CA ASN A 112 -12.54 9.68 4.12
C ASN A 112 -11.12 9.51 4.66
N ARG A 113 -10.70 10.34 5.62
CA ARG A 113 -9.36 10.29 6.22
C ARG A 113 -9.26 9.57 7.57
N SER A 114 -10.35 8.96 8.05
CA SER A 114 -10.37 8.23 9.34
C SER A 114 -9.30 7.13 9.41
N TRP A 115 -9.11 6.40 8.30
CA TRP A 115 -8.10 5.36 8.14
C TRP A 115 -6.66 5.82 8.43
N MET A 116 -6.35 7.12 8.28
CA MET A 116 -4.98 7.61 8.47
C MET A 116 -4.55 7.48 9.94
N GLY A 117 -5.45 7.81 10.87
CA GLY A 117 -5.20 7.66 12.31
C GLY A 117 -5.11 6.19 12.69
N GLU A 118 -6.03 5.37 12.18
CA GLU A 118 -6.03 3.93 12.40
C GLU A 118 -4.73 3.28 11.92
N LEU A 119 -4.31 3.52 10.67
CA LEU A 119 -3.07 2.99 10.09
C LEU A 119 -1.83 3.41 10.88
N ALA A 120 -1.73 4.69 11.26
CA ALA A 120 -0.59 5.20 12.03
C ALA A 120 -0.50 4.54 13.43
N SER A 121 -1.63 4.16 14.01
CA SER A 121 -1.71 3.50 15.32
C SER A 121 -1.42 2.00 15.31
N LEU A 122 -1.44 1.32 14.15
CA LEU A 122 -1.26 -0.13 14.05
C LEU A 122 0.13 -0.61 14.49
N ILE A 123 1.08 0.30 14.58
CA ILE A 123 2.49 0.03 14.82
C ILE A 123 2.88 0.69 16.14
N ASP A 124 2.10 0.52 17.21
CA ASP A 124 2.47 0.97 18.56
C ASP A 124 3.43 -0.05 19.19
N PRO A 125 4.62 0.34 19.74
CA PRO A 125 5.50 -0.61 20.41
C PRO A 125 4.83 -1.34 21.57
N ALA A 126 3.78 -0.76 22.18
CA ALA A 126 3.02 -1.40 23.25
C ALA A 126 2.04 -2.49 22.76
N SER A 127 1.72 -2.51 21.45
CA SER A 127 0.78 -3.47 20.85
C SER A 127 1.44 -4.77 20.38
N VAL A 128 2.76 -4.76 20.23
CA VAL A 128 3.55 -5.95 19.91
C VAL A 128 4.11 -6.48 21.22
N GLY A 129 3.46 -7.50 21.81
CA GLY A 129 3.82 -8.10 23.10
C GLY A 129 5.22 -8.73 23.14
N LEU A 130 6.25 -7.91 23.05
CA LEU A 130 7.66 -8.24 23.25
C LEU A 130 8.07 -7.62 24.59
N SER A 131 7.69 -8.30 25.68
CA SER A 131 8.27 -8.16 27.01
C SER A 131 9.25 -9.30 27.27
#